data_AF-A0AA37HAY7-F1
#
_entry.id   AF-A0AA37HAY7-F1
#
_cell.length_a   1.000
_cell.length_b   1.000
_cell.length_c   1.000
_cell.angle_alpha   90.00
_cell.angle_beta   90.00
_cell.angle_gamma   90.00
#
_symmetry.space_group_name_H-M   'P 1'
#
loop_
_entity.id
_entity.type
_entity.pdbx_description
1 polymer ?
#
loop_
_entity_poly.entity_id
_entity_poly.type
_entity_poly.pdbx_seq_one_letter_code
_entity_poly.pdbx_strand_id
1 'polypeptide(L)'
;MRKSGESTATARPRLTPDALAERVADLGRGERLAVIGMTRDGVGEALAAREIGRGVLLVAVEDLRTARAMIGRLLDDLADLALARWPDWPGRDGSAPEVSGPWLKAAATLAGAGRPPRFRRAAPGLEFGQLLQAVDPGSVILVAEVDPASPAQAAPVIEALEWCAGHGAACIFALATAPPDASPYDRILYGACEIGRASAPVAERFIPSRSRAHPASVAERWVEAALAKDPELAGLFVCNEVVRLKGDGRQPRVDLLCREHRIVVELDGPEHQASPKFGHDRHRDYELLVAGYFVLRLTNEQVAQDLQFAVEKIRAVVRLRRPDPAPAGDTTR
;
A
#
# COMPACT_ATOMS: atom_id res chain seq x y z
N MET A 1 -39.10 27.41 26.26
CA MET A 1 -37.88 27.22 25.44
C MET A 1 -36.81 26.61 26.32
N ARG A 2 -36.71 25.27 26.37
CA ARG A 2 -35.66 24.56 27.10
C ARG A 2 -34.49 24.35 26.13
N LYS A 3 -33.31 24.83 26.52
CA LYS A 3 -32.06 24.69 25.78
C LYS A 3 -31.71 23.22 25.63
N SER A 4 -31.28 22.90 24.42
CA SER A 4 -30.86 21.60 23.91
C SER A 4 -29.85 20.92 24.82
N GLY A 5 -30.02 19.61 25.00
CA GLY A 5 -29.10 18.75 25.74
C GLY A 5 -27.74 18.69 25.05
N GLU A 6 -26.70 19.10 25.78
CA GLU A 6 -25.34 18.69 25.51
C GLU A 6 -25.26 17.16 25.68
N SER A 7 -25.05 16.46 24.57
CA SER A 7 -24.64 15.06 24.57
C SER A 7 -23.26 15.00 25.21
N THR A 8 -23.19 14.44 26.41
CA THR A 8 -21.94 14.14 27.10
C THR A 8 -21.29 12.94 26.41
N ALA A 9 -20.63 13.19 25.29
CA ALA A 9 -19.70 12.24 24.71
C ALA A 9 -18.54 12.06 25.71
N THR A 10 -18.59 10.99 26.51
CA THR A 10 -17.45 10.52 27.29
C THR A 10 -16.23 10.47 26.37
N ALA A 11 -15.22 11.27 26.67
CA ALA A 11 -14.00 11.34 25.86
C ALA A 11 -13.38 9.95 25.75
N ARG A 12 -13.25 9.44 24.52
CA ARG A 12 -12.66 8.12 24.25
C ARG A 12 -11.16 8.16 24.59
N PRO A 13 -10.61 7.14 25.27
CA PRO A 13 -9.19 7.11 25.58
C PRO A 13 -8.37 7.07 24.29
N ARG A 14 -7.40 7.97 24.17
CA ARG A 14 -6.43 7.96 23.08
C ARG A 14 -5.23 7.11 23.48
N LEU A 15 -4.95 6.09 22.68
CA LEU A 15 -3.84 5.17 22.90
C LEU A 15 -2.78 5.32 21.80
N THR A 16 -1.53 5.05 22.16
CA THR A 16 -0.48 4.76 21.18
C THR A 16 -0.66 3.33 20.67
N PRO A 17 -0.08 2.96 19.51
CA PRO A 17 -0.04 1.57 19.07
C PRO A 17 0.54 0.61 20.13
N ASP A 18 1.54 1.08 20.91
CA ASP A 18 2.14 0.28 21.98
C ASP A 18 1.14 0.02 23.13
N ALA A 19 0.45 1.05 23.61
CA ALA A 19 -0.55 0.93 24.67
C ALA A 19 -1.78 0.12 24.22
N LEU A 20 -2.06 0.05 22.92
CA LEU A 20 -3.08 -0.83 22.37
C LEU A 20 -2.71 -2.31 22.57
N ALA A 21 -1.46 -2.70 22.31
CA ALA A 21 -1.04 -4.09 22.46
C ALA A 21 -1.16 -4.59 23.90
N GLU A 22 -0.77 -3.76 24.89
CA GLU A 22 -0.97 -4.05 26.32
C GLU A 22 -2.46 -4.21 26.64
N ARG A 23 -3.29 -3.27 26.16
CA ARG A 23 -4.74 -3.34 26.38
C ARG A 23 -5.38 -4.59 25.76
N VAL A 24 -4.86 -5.05 24.63
CA VAL A 24 -5.34 -6.24 23.93
C VAL A 24 -4.86 -7.52 24.63
N ALA A 25 -3.65 -7.53 25.20
CA ALA A 25 -3.15 -8.65 25.99
C ALA A 25 -4.03 -8.93 27.22
N ASP A 26 -4.55 -7.87 27.83
CA ASP A 26 -5.44 -7.94 29.00
C ASP A 26 -6.89 -8.36 28.68
N LEU A 27 -7.28 -8.48 27.39
CA LEU A 27 -8.65 -8.83 27.04
C LEU A 27 -9.02 -10.23 27.51
N GLY A 28 -10.04 -10.33 28.35
CA GLY A 28 -10.58 -11.61 28.82
C GLY A 28 -11.31 -12.41 27.74
N ARG A 29 -11.69 -13.66 28.07
CA ARG A 29 -12.57 -14.49 27.23
C ARG A 29 -13.94 -13.81 27.09
N GLY A 30 -14.41 -13.65 25.85
CA GLY A 30 -15.69 -12.99 25.56
C GLY A 30 -15.67 -11.46 25.63
N GLU A 31 -14.52 -10.86 25.95
CA GLU A 31 -14.38 -9.41 25.95
C GLU A 31 -14.25 -8.86 24.52
N ARG A 32 -14.64 -7.58 24.40
CA ARG A 32 -14.81 -6.88 23.13
C ARG A 32 -14.15 -5.51 23.22
N LEU A 33 -13.42 -5.13 22.18
CA LEU A 33 -12.80 -3.80 22.08
C LEU A 33 -12.99 -3.23 20.68
N ALA A 34 -13.48 -2.00 20.57
CA ALA A 34 -13.46 -1.26 19.32
C ALA A 34 -12.22 -0.34 19.28
N VAL A 35 -11.47 -0.44 18.19
CA VAL A 35 -10.25 0.34 17.93
C VAL A 35 -10.52 1.27 16.76
N ILE A 36 -10.53 2.56 17.03
CA ILE A 36 -10.83 3.60 16.05
C ILE A 36 -9.52 4.23 15.55
N GLY A 37 -9.39 4.41 14.24
CA GLY A 37 -8.22 5.00 13.60
C GLY A 37 -7.23 3.98 13.03
N MET A 38 -7.53 2.68 13.08
CA MET A 38 -6.72 1.60 12.49
C MET A 38 -7.59 0.62 11.69
N THR A 39 -7.04 0.08 10.61
CA THR A 39 -7.63 -1.03 9.83
C THR A 39 -7.37 -2.37 10.54
N ARG A 40 -8.03 -3.45 10.08
CA ARG A 40 -7.74 -4.80 10.58
C ARG A 40 -6.25 -5.13 10.48
N ASP A 41 -5.65 -4.83 9.34
CA ASP A 41 -4.24 -5.13 9.08
C ASP A 41 -3.32 -4.26 9.95
N GLY A 42 -3.66 -2.99 10.16
CA GLY A 42 -2.91 -2.12 11.07
C GLY A 42 -2.95 -2.61 12.51
N VAL A 43 -4.09 -3.12 12.99
CA VAL A 43 -4.17 -3.78 14.30
C VAL A 43 -3.29 -5.03 14.29
N GLY A 44 -3.35 -5.86 13.25
CA GLY A 44 -2.50 -7.04 13.09
C GLY A 44 -1.01 -6.73 13.18
N GLU A 45 -0.54 -5.69 12.49
CA GLU A 45 0.86 -5.24 12.53
C GLU A 45 1.28 -4.76 13.92
N ALA A 46 0.43 -3.97 14.59
CA ALA A 46 0.70 -3.49 15.95
C ALA A 46 0.80 -4.64 16.95
N LEU A 47 -0.06 -5.65 16.80
CA LEU A 47 -0.06 -6.84 17.65
C LEU A 47 1.13 -7.75 17.33
N ALA A 48 1.50 -7.93 16.07
CA ALA A 48 2.65 -8.75 15.65
C ALA A 48 4.01 -8.16 16.06
N ALA A 49 4.11 -6.84 16.22
CA ALA A 49 5.32 -6.17 16.70
C ALA A 49 5.67 -6.52 18.17
N ARG A 50 4.76 -7.20 18.90
CA ARG A 50 4.88 -7.56 20.31
C ARG A 50 4.55 -9.05 20.53
N GLU A 51 5.12 -9.64 21.57
CA GLU A 51 4.72 -10.98 22.02
C GLU A 51 3.52 -10.84 22.97
N ILE A 52 2.30 -11.03 22.45
CA ILE A 52 1.06 -10.94 23.24
C ILE A 52 0.76 -12.26 23.97
N GLY A 53 1.49 -13.34 23.65
CA GLY A 53 1.30 -14.64 24.27
C GLY A 53 -0.03 -15.33 23.92
N ARG A 54 -0.78 -14.79 22.95
CA ARG A 54 -2.07 -15.32 22.45
C ARG A 54 -2.12 -15.27 20.93
N GLY A 55 -2.79 -16.25 20.33
CA GLY A 55 -3.07 -16.30 18.91
C GLY A 55 -4.02 -15.18 18.49
N VAL A 56 -3.67 -14.50 17.40
CA VAL A 56 -4.50 -13.48 16.75
C VAL A 56 -4.91 -14.00 15.38
N LEU A 57 -6.21 -13.94 15.07
CA LEU A 57 -6.74 -14.27 13.75
C LEU A 57 -7.35 -13.01 13.13
N LEU A 58 -6.76 -12.57 12.02
CA LEU A 58 -7.32 -11.50 11.18
C LEU A 58 -8.44 -12.10 10.33
N VAL A 59 -9.67 -11.67 10.60
CA VAL A 59 -10.87 -12.22 9.98
C VAL A 59 -11.06 -11.62 8.58
N ALA A 60 -11.23 -12.50 7.60
CA ALA A 60 -11.65 -12.12 6.26
C ALA A 60 -13.18 -11.94 6.23
N VAL A 61 -13.63 -10.69 6.10
CA VAL A 61 -15.06 -10.33 6.04
C VAL A 61 -15.48 -9.86 4.64
N GLU A 62 -14.54 -9.84 3.69
CA GLU A 62 -14.74 -9.38 2.33
C GLU A 62 -15.82 -10.23 1.63
N ASP A 63 -16.73 -9.57 0.91
CA ASP A 63 -17.84 -10.19 0.16
C ASP A 63 -18.89 -10.96 0.97
N LEU A 64 -18.76 -11.03 2.29
CA LEU A 64 -19.76 -11.65 3.16
C LEU A 64 -20.83 -10.63 3.55
N ARG A 65 -22.10 -10.97 3.34
CA ARG A 65 -23.24 -10.05 3.55
C ARG A 65 -24.14 -10.42 4.73
N THR A 66 -23.85 -11.53 5.42
CA THR A 66 -24.67 -12.01 6.55
C THR A 66 -23.79 -12.53 7.67
N ALA A 67 -24.23 -12.34 8.93
CA ALA A 67 -23.52 -12.83 10.10
C ALA A 67 -23.35 -14.37 10.05
N ARG A 68 -24.37 -15.08 9.57
CA ARG A 68 -24.33 -16.54 9.40
C ARG A 68 -23.24 -17.00 8.42
N ALA A 69 -23.06 -16.30 7.31
CA ALA A 69 -22.00 -16.62 6.35
C ALA A 69 -20.60 -16.35 6.94
N MET A 70 -20.46 -15.26 7.70
CA MET A 70 -19.23 -14.92 8.42
C MET A 70 -18.88 -15.97 9.48
N ILE A 71 -19.83 -16.39 10.30
CA ILE A 71 -19.63 -17.46 11.28
C ILE A 71 -19.26 -18.78 10.58
N GLY A 72 -19.91 -19.10 9.46
CA GLY A 72 -19.59 -20.29 8.67
C GLY A 72 -18.14 -20.27 8.16
N ARG A 73 -17.69 -19.13 7.62
CA ARG A 73 -16.32 -18.94 7.15
C ARG A 73 -15.31 -18.99 8.28
N LEU A 74 -15.57 -18.32 9.40
CA LEU A 74 -14.73 -18.34 10.61
C LEU A 74 -14.52 -19.76 11.12
N LEU A 75 -15.58 -20.56 11.15
CA LEU A 75 -15.49 -21.96 11.54
C LEU A 75 -14.63 -22.80 10.58
N ASP A 76 -14.71 -22.53 9.28
CA ASP A 76 -13.85 -23.17 8.28
C ASP A 76 -12.38 -22.75 8.48
N ASP A 77 -12.10 -21.45 8.63
CA ASP A 77 -10.76 -20.92 8.87
C ASP A 77 -10.14 -21.45 10.17
N LEU A 78 -10.92 -21.55 11.26
CA LEU A 78 -10.46 -22.11 12.53
C LEU A 78 -10.16 -23.61 12.43
N ALA A 79 -10.88 -24.36 11.61
CA ALA A 79 -10.57 -25.78 11.42
C ALA A 79 -9.36 -25.99 10.52
N ASP A 80 -9.16 -25.15 9.50
CA ASP A 80 -7.92 -25.15 8.71
C ASP A 80 -6.72 -24.79 9.60
N LEU A 81 -6.88 -23.82 10.50
CA LEU A 81 -5.87 -23.46 11.49
C LEU A 81 -5.61 -24.59 12.49
N ALA A 82 -6.66 -25.26 12.98
CA ALA A 82 -6.52 -26.44 13.83
C ALA A 82 -5.76 -27.56 13.09
N LEU A 83 -6.07 -27.81 11.82
CA LEU A 83 -5.33 -28.78 11.01
C LEU A 83 -3.85 -28.40 10.86
N ALA A 84 -3.55 -27.12 10.59
CA ALA A 84 -2.18 -26.63 10.47
C ALA A 84 -1.38 -26.76 11.78
N ARG A 85 -2.07 -26.76 12.92
CA ARG A 85 -1.47 -26.93 14.25
C ARG A 85 -1.33 -28.39 14.67
N TRP A 86 -1.90 -29.34 13.93
CA TRP A 86 -1.76 -30.76 14.23
C TRP A 86 -0.31 -31.23 13.99
N PRO A 87 0.30 -32.02 14.91
CA PRO A 87 -0.27 -32.71 16.08
C PRO A 87 -0.14 -31.97 17.43
N ASP A 88 0.26 -30.70 17.42
CA ASP A 88 0.64 -29.91 18.60
C ASP A 88 -0.55 -29.28 19.32
N TRP A 89 -1.69 -29.98 19.39
CA TRP A 89 -2.88 -29.46 20.06
C TRP A 89 -2.72 -29.46 21.59
N PRO A 90 -3.20 -28.42 22.28
CA PRO A 90 -3.17 -28.33 23.74
C PRO A 90 -3.93 -29.50 24.41
N GLY A 91 -3.43 -29.99 25.54
CA GLY A 91 -4.11 -30.99 26.38
C GLY A 91 -4.08 -32.44 25.87
N ARG A 92 -3.23 -32.75 24.89
CA ARG A 92 -2.96 -34.13 24.44
C ARG A 92 -2.08 -34.92 25.42
N ASP A 93 -1.36 -34.23 26.29
CA ASP A 93 -0.48 -34.76 27.34
C ASP A 93 -1.21 -35.08 28.65
N GLY A 94 -2.54 -34.88 28.72
CA GLY A 94 -3.34 -35.12 29.92
C GLY A 94 -3.43 -33.93 30.88
N SER A 95 -2.80 -32.81 30.54
CA SER A 95 -3.16 -31.51 31.14
C SER A 95 -4.55 -31.12 30.63
N ALA A 96 -5.52 -30.89 31.51
CA ALA A 96 -6.93 -30.84 31.12
C ALA A 96 -7.19 -29.78 30.02
N PRO A 97 -7.59 -30.18 28.80
CA PRO A 97 -8.25 -29.22 27.94
C PRO A 97 -9.73 -29.16 28.35
N GLU A 98 -10.35 -27.98 28.35
CA GLU A 98 -11.81 -27.83 28.41
C GLU A 98 -12.50 -28.34 27.11
N VAL A 99 -11.81 -29.19 26.34
CA VAL A 99 -12.24 -29.80 25.09
C VAL A 99 -12.94 -31.11 25.42
N SER A 100 -14.12 -31.29 24.84
CA SER A 100 -14.89 -32.52 24.95
C SER A 100 -14.08 -33.70 24.42
N GLY A 101 -13.78 -34.68 25.27
CA GLY A 101 -13.01 -35.88 24.90
C GLY A 101 -13.53 -36.60 23.63
N PRO A 102 -14.86 -36.79 23.45
CA PRO A 102 -15.43 -37.31 22.22
C PRO A 102 -15.14 -36.45 20.98
N TRP A 103 -15.22 -35.13 21.11
CA TRP A 103 -14.91 -34.21 20.00
C TRP A 103 -13.43 -34.27 19.65
N LEU A 104 -12.54 -34.22 20.65
CA LEU A 104 -11.09 -34.27 20.45
C LEU A 104 -10.67 -35.53 19.70
N LYS A 105 -11.23 -36.69 20.07
CA LYS A 105 -10.94 -37.97 19.39
C LYS A 105 -11.38 -37.95 17.93
N ALA A 106 -12.57 -37.45 17.64
CA ALA A 106 -13.08 -37.34 16.26
C ALA A 106 -12.26 -36.33 15.44
N ALA A 107 -11.93 -35.18 16.03
CA ALA A 107 -11.14 -34.13 15.41
C ALA A 107 -9.72 -34.61 15.10
N ALA A 108 -9.06 -35.28 16.06
CA ALA A 108 -7.74 -35.90 15.88
C ALA A 108 -7.73 -36.96 14.77
N THR A 109 -8.83 -37.71 14.62
CA THR A 109 -8.96 -38.70 13.53
C THR A 109 -9.02 -38.01 12.16
N LEU A 110 -9.76 -36.91 12.04
CA LEU A 110 -9.80 -36.11 10.80
C LEU A 110 -8.46 -35.45 10.50
N ALA A 111 -7.85 -34.80 11.50
CA ALA A 111 -6.58 -34.11 11.34
C ALA A 111 -5.44 -35.07 11.01
N GLY A 112 -5.40 -36.25 11.65
CA GLY A 112 -4.46 -37.32 11.32
C GLY A 112 -4.62 -37.87 9.89
N ALA A 113 -5.78 -37.69 9.27
CA ALA A 113 -6.03 -38.01 7.86
C ALA A 113 -5.80 -36.80 6.92
N GLY A 114 -5.23 -35.70 7.41
CA GLY A 114 -4.98 -34.48 6.64
C GLY A 114 -6.24 -33.67 6.31
N ARG A 115 -7.32 -33.84 7.08
CA ARG A 115 -8.62 -33.18 6.86
C ARG A 115 -8.95 -32.22 8.00
N PRO A 116 -9.54 -31.04 7.71
CA PRO A 116 -9.90 -30.10 8.76
C PRO A 116 -11.01 -30.70 9.66
N PRO A 117 -10.93 -30.53 11.00
CA PRO A 117 -11.89 -31.05 11.97
C PRO A 117 -13.22 -30.29 11.96
N ARG A 118 -13.95 -30.36 10.84
CA ARG A 118 -15.25 -29.72 10.63
C ARG A 118 -16.41 -30.70 10.79
N PHE A 119 -17.38 -30.33 11.61
CA PHE A 119 -18.55 -31.11 11.98
C PHE A 119 -19.84 -30.32 11.71
N ARG A 120 -20.20 -30.15 10.43
CA ARG A 120 -21.36 -29.35 10.00
C ARG A 120 -22.74 -29.74 10.58
N ARG A 121 -22.85 -30.92 11.21
CA ARG A 121 -24.07 -31.38 11.91
C ARG A 121 -24.09 -30.99 13.39
N ALA A 122 -22.96 -30.58 13.96
CA ALA A 122 -22.87 -30.11 15.33
C ALA A 122 -23.45 -28.70 15.48
N ALA A 123 -23.83 -28.32 16.70
CA ALA A 123 -24.21 -26.96 17.00
C ALA A 123 -23.02 -26.02 16.74
N PRO A 124 -23.17 -24.94 15.94
CA PRO A 124 -22.06 -24.06 15.57
C PRO A 124 -21.29 -23.49 16.78
N GLY A 125 -22.01 -23.14 17.85
CA GLY A 125 -21.40 -22.59 19.06
C GLY A 125 -20.54 -23.59 19.82
N LEU A 126 -20.98 -24.86 19.88
CA LEU A 126 -20.18 -25.93 20.48
C LEU A 126 -18.92 -26.15 19.66
N GLU A 127 -19.06 -26.29 18.34
CA GLU A 127 -17.92 -26.53 17.45
C GLU A 127 -16.92 -25.37 17.50
N PHE A 128 -17.40 -24.13 17.49
CA PHE A 128 -16.57 -22.93 17.61
C PHE A 128 -15.74 -22.94 18.90
N GLY A 129 -16.37 -23.20 20.05
CA GLY A 129 -15.66 -23.29 21.33
C GLY A 129 -14.60 -24.40 21.34
N GLN A 130 -14.89 -25.56 20.76
CA GLN A 130 -13.92 -26.66 20.67
C GLN A 130 -12.73 -26.32 19.75
N LEU A 131 -12.99 -25.69 18.59
CA LEU A 131 -11.95 -25.25 17.67
C LEU A 131 -11.05 -24.18 18.27
N LEU A 132 -11.62 -23.19 18.98
CA LEU A 132 -10.82 -22.17 19.68
C LEU A 132 -9.82 -22.82 20.65
N GLN A 133 -10.27 -23.76 21.47
CA GLN A 133 -9.42 -24.45 22.43
C GLN A 133 -8.36 -25.34 21.76
N ALA A 134 -8.68 -25.93 20.61
CA ALA A 134 -7.73 -26.73 19.84
C ALA A 134 -6.63 -25.86 19.20
N VAL A 135 -6.96 -24.62 18.83
CA VAL A 135 -6.00 -23.66 18.25
C VAL A 135 -5.15 -23.01 19.33
N ASP A 136 -5.77 -22.50 20.39
CA ASP A 136 -5.08 -21.80 21.49
C ASP A 136 -5.89 -21.91 22.80
N PRO A 137 -5.32 -22.47 23.89
CA PRO A 137 -6.03 -22.64 25.15
C PRO A 137 -6.30 -21.29 25.86
N GLY A 138 -5.50 -20.26 25.55
CA GLY A 138 -5.66 -18.88 25.99
C GLY A 138 -6.80 -18.13 25.29
N SER A 139 -7.52 -18.78 24.36
CA SER A 139 -8.52 -18.18 23.46
C SER A 139 -7.89 -17.28 22.39
N VAL A 140 -8.34 -17.44 21.15
CA VAL A 140 -7.90 -16.66 19.99
C VAL A 140 -8.55 -15.26 20.01
N ILE A 141 -7.76 -14.24 19.71
CA ILE A 141 -8.25 -12.88 19.49
C ILE A 141 -8.67 -12.74 18.02
N LEU A 142 -9.95 -12.49 17.78
CA LEU A 142 -10.50 -12.27 16.44
C LEU A 142 -10.48 -10.77 16.13
N VAL A 143 -9.83 -10.38 15.04
CA VAL A 143 -9.79 -8.98 14.57
C VAL A 143 -10.54 -8.88 13.25
N ALA A 144 -11.62 -8.10 13.20
CA ALA A 144 -12.37 -7.87 11.98
C ALA A 144 -12.48 -6.37 11.67
N GLU A 145 -12.46 -6.04 10.38
CA GLU A 145 -12.71 -4.68 9.93
C GLU A 145 -14.20 -4.38 9.90
N VAL A 146 -14.59 -3.22 10.44
CA VAL A 146 -15.96 -2.70 10.37
C VAL A 146 -15.93 -1.42 9.57
N ASP A 147 -16.65 -1.40 8.45
CA ASP A 147 -16.83 -0.19 7.63
C ASP A 147 -17.59 0.88 8.44
N PRO A 148 -16.96 2.01 8.82
CA PRO A 148 -17.60 3.04 9.63
C PRO A 148 -18.63 3.88 8.85
N ALA A 149 -18.63 3.80 7.52
CA ALA A 149 -19.49 4.58 6.64
C ALA A 149 -20.71 3.81 6.11
N SER A 150 -20.70 2.48 6.20
CA SER A 150 -21.75 1.62 5.63
C SER A 150 -22.43 0.73 6.70
N PRO A 151 -23.54 1.18 7.31
CA PRO A 151 -24.27 0.39 8.31
C PRO A 151 -24.68 -1.01 7.82
N ALA A 152 -25.01 -1.14 6.53
CA ALA A 152 -25.38 -2.41 5.91
C ALA A 152 -24.23 -3.42 5.84
N GLN A 153 -22.99 -2.94 5.73
CA GLN A 153 -21.79 -3.79 5.76
C GLN A 153 -21.31 -4.01 7.19
N ALA A 154 -21.47 -3.01 8.07
CA ALA A 154 -21.07 -3.09 9.47
C ALA A 154 -21.92 -4.06 10.30
N ALA A 155 -23.25 -4.04 10.13
CA ALA A 155 -24.16 -4.80 10.98
C ALA A 155 -23.88 -6.31 11.01
N PRO A 156 -23.68 -7.00 9.87
CA PRO A 156 -23.35 -8.42 9.87
C PRO A 156 -22.03 -8.76 10.57
N VAL A 157 -21.02 -7.91 10.43
CA VAL A 157 -19.70 -8.09 11.09
C VAL A 157 -19.86 -7.93 12.59
N ILE A 158 -20.57 -6.88 13.02
CA ILE A 158 -20.83 -6.61 14.44
C ILE A 158 -21.55 -7.79 15.09
N GLU A 159 -22.64 -8.26 14.46
CA GLU A 159 -23.43 -9.39 14.94
C GLU A 159 -22.61 -10.69 15.00
N ALA A 160 -21.79 -10.98 13.99
CA ALA A 160 -20.96 -12.18 13.96
C ALA A 160 -19.90 -12.18 15.07
N LEU A 161 -19.23 -11.04 15.31
CA LEU A 161 -18.21 -10.94 16.36
C LEU A 161 -18.82 -10.92 17.76
N GLU A 162 -20.00 -10.34 17.94
CA GLU A 162 -20.75 -10.47 19.19
C GLU A 162 -21.15 -11.92 19.47
N TRP A 163 -21.57 -12.66 18.45
CA TRP A 163 -21.82 -14.09 18.57
C TRP A 163 -20.54 -14.84 18.97
N CYS A 164 -19.40 -14.54 18.35
CA CYS A 164 -18.11 -15.14 18.70
C CYS A 164 -17.70 -14.84 20.15
N ALA A 165 -17.88 -13.59 20.59
CA ALA A 165 -17.60 -13.16 21.95
C ALA A 165 -18.50 -13.90 22.96
N GLY A 166 -19.79 -14.08 22.64
CA GLY A 166 -20.71 -14.89 23.44
C GLY A 166 -20.32 -16.36 23.57
N HIS A 167 -19.40 -16.85 22.73
CA HIS A 167 -18.85 -18.22 22.77
C HIS A 167 -17.38 -18.24 23.21
N GLY A 168 -16.87 -17.16 23.83
CA GLY A 168 -15.59 -17.14 24.53
C GLY A 168 -14.38 -16.62 23.73
N ALA A 169 -14.58 -16.16 22.49
CA ALA A 169 -13.54 -15.44 21.75
C ALA A 169 -13.32 -14.04 22.33
N ALA A 170 -12.09 -13.55 22.33
CA ALA A 170 -11.84 -12.12 22.47
C ALA A 170 -11.99 -11.47 21.09
N CYS A 171 -12.69 -10.34 20.99
CA CYS A 171 -13.02 -9.74 19.70
C CYS A 171 -12.56 -8.27 19.62
N ILE A 172 -11.93 -7.92 18.51
CA ILE A 172 -11.52 -6.56 18.17
C ILE A 172 -12.27 -6.10 16.91
N PHE A 173 -12.94 -4.96 17.03
CA PHE A 173 -13.56 -4.25 15.91
C PHE A 173 -12.61 -3.15 15.46
N ALA A 174 -11.97 -3.33 14.31
CA ALA A 174 -11.09 -2.33 13.74
C ALA A 174 -11.88 -1.37 12.84
N LEU A 175 -11.83 -0.08 13.13
CA LEU A 175 -12.47 0.97 12.33
C LEU A 175 -11.43 1.99 11.87
N ALA A 176 -11.28 2.15 10.56
CA ALA A 176 -10.30 3.09 9.99
C ALA A 176 -10.54 4.56 10.42
N THR A 177 -11.79 4.90 10.73
CA THR A 177 -12.25 6.22 11.20
C THR A 177 -13.37 6.08 12.21
N ALA A 178 -13.67 7.16 12.95
CA ALA A 178 -14.78 7.16 13.90
C ALA A 178 -16.13 6.97 13.15
N PRO A 179 -16.96 6.00 13.54
CA PRO A 179 -18.32 5.85 13.01
C PRO A 179 -19.28 6.85 13.69
N PRO A 180 -20.49 7.06 13.14
CA PRO A 180 -21.54 7.81 13.83
C PRO A 180 -21.99 7.10 15.13
N ASP A 181 -22.40 7.87 16.14
CA ASP A 181 -23.05 7.35 17.36
C ASP A 181 -24.51 6.94 17.06
N ALA A 182 -24.67 5.92 16.23
CA ALA A 182 -25.96 5.38 15.82
C ALA A 182 -25.85 3.87 15.54
N SER A 183 -26.99 3.19 15.52
CA SER A 183 -27.06 1.78 15.13
C SER A 183 -26.47 1.54 13.73
N PRO A 184 -25.65 0.49 13.53
CA PRO A 184 -25.31 -0.58 14.49
C PRO A 184 -24.09 -0.31 15.39
N TYR A 185 -23.42 0.83 15.25
CA TYR A 185 -22.11 1.10 15.87
C TYR A 185 -22.20 1.38 17.37
N ASP A 186 -23.30 1.96 17.85
CA ASP A 186 -23.58 2.19 19.26
C ASP A 186 -23.34 0.95 20.15
N ARG A 187 -23.54 -0.25 19.60
CA ARG A 187 -23.30 -1.56 20.25
C ARG A 187 -21.84 -1.87 20.58
N ILE A 188 -20.89 -1.28 19.86
CA ILE A 188 -19.44 -1.54 19.98
C ILE A 188 -18.65 -0.34 20.50
N LEU A 189 -19.29 0.84 20.59
CA LEU A 189 -18.60 2.08 20.94
C LEU A 189 -18.36 2.26 22.44
N TYR A 190 -19.04 1.49 23.29
CA TYR A 190 -18.77 1.48 24.73
C TYR A 190 -17.36 0.93 25.01
N GLY A 191 -16.52 1.74 25.65
CA GLY A 191 -15.12 1.38 25.92
C GLY A 191 -14.19 1.41 24.70
N ALA A 192 -14.64 1.97 23.57
CA ALA A 192 -13.82 2.11 22.37
C ALA A 192 -12.61 3.03 22.62
N CYS A 193 -11.47 2.68 22.05
CA CYS A 193 -10.25 3.50 22.11
C CYS A 193 -9.93 4.11 20.74
N GLU A 194 -9.33 5.30 20.74
CA GLU A 194 -8.84 5.97 19.54
C GLU A 194 -7.32 5.84 19.44
N ILE A 195 -6.83 5.45 18.28
CA ILE A 195 -5.40 5.41 18.02
C ILE A 195 -4.97 6.76 17.45
N GLY A 196 -4.07 7.42 18.16
CA GLY A 196 -3.50 8.68 17.69
C GLY A 196 -2.76 8.44 16.38
N ARG A 197 -3.27 9.01 15.27
CA ARG A 197 -2.52 9.00 14.01
C ARG A 197 -1.25 9.82 14.20
N ALA A 198 -0.09 9.16 14.30
CA ALA A 198 1.18 9.82 14.06
C ALA A 198 1.15 10.32 12.62
N SER A 199 1.01 11.63 12.44
CA SER A 199 1.01 12.22 11.10
C SER A 199 2.39 11.97 10.51
N ALA A 200 2.47 11.19 9.42
CA ALA A 200 3.75 10.97 8.75
C ALA A 200 4.40 12.33 8.44
N PRO A 201 5.74 12.42 8.44
CA PRO A 201 6.45 13.66 8.13
C PRO A 201 5.86 14.33 6.90
N VAL A 202 5.76 15.66 6.91
CA VAL A 202 5.15 16.42 5.80
C VAL A 202 5.76 16.02 4.46
N ALA A 203 7.05 15.69 4.42
CA ALA A 203 7.74 15.21 3.22
C ALA A 203 7.14 13.91 2.62
N GLU A 204 6.67 12.98 3.44
CA GLU A 204 6.06 11.72 2.99
C GLU A 204 4.60 11.89 2.55
N ARG A 205 3.89 12.87 3.14
CA ARG A 205 2.53 13.25 2.74
C ARG A 205 2.50 14.33 1.65
N PHE A 206 3.67 14.88 1.33
CA PHE A 206 3.83 15.82 0.25
C PHE A 206 3.80 15.02 -1.05
N ILE A 207 2.64 15.00 -1.69
CA ILE A 207 2.54 14.62 -3.08
C ILE A 207 3.09 15.83 -3.85
N PRO A 208 4.33 15.79 -4.37
CA PRO A 208 4.79 16.88 -5.21
C PRO A 208 3.80 17.02 -6.35
N SER A 209 3.48 18.25 -6.72
CA SER A 209 2.86 18.49 -8.02
C SER A 209 3.79 17.86 -9.05
N ARG A 210 3.34 16.74 -9.64
CA ARG A 210 3.92 16.28 -10.90
C ARG A 210 3.68 17.44 -11.84
N SER A 211 4.72 18.22 -12.13
CA SER A 211 4.69 19.15 -13.25
C SER A 211 4.09 18.38 -14.42
N ARG A 212 3.12 18.99 -15.09
CA ARG A 212 2.39 18.46 -16.25
C ARG A 212 3.27 18.07 -17.46
N ALA A 213 4.59 17.99 -17.31
CA ALA A 213 5.50 17.46 -18.31
C ALA A 213 5.56 15.93 -18.17
N HIS A 214 5.01 15.27 -19.17
CA HIS A 214 4.65 13.85 -19.25
C HIS A 214 5.84 12.87 -19.16
N PRO A 215 5.62 11.61 -18.74
CA PRO A 215 6.45 10.49 -19.17
C PRO A 215 6.35 10.38 -20.70
N ALA A 216 7.45 10.64 -21.40
CA ALA A 216 7.63 10.62 -22.85
C ALA A 216 6.43 11.16 -23.65
N SER A 217 6.41 12.48 -23.89
CA SER A 217 5.45 13.08 -24.82
C SER A 217 5.38 12.28 -26.14
N VAL A 218 4.24 12.32 -26.83
CA VAL A 218 4.09 11.58 -28.11
C VAL A 218 5.20 11.95 -29.10
N ALA A 219 5.65 13.21 -29.09
CA ALA A 219 6.79 13.69 -29.85
C ALA A 219 8.11 13.04 -29.41
N GLU A 220 8.40 12.96 -28.10
CA GLU A 220 9.59 12.25 -27.58
C GLU A 220 9.63 10.79 -28.05
N ARG A 221 8.51 10.07 -27.95
CA ARG A 221 8.45 8.67 -28.39
C ARG A 221 8.67 8.50 -29.89
N TRP A 222 8.16 9.42 -30.70
CA TRP A 222 8.35 9.39 -32.16
C TRP A 222 9.80 9.69 -32.54
N VAL A 223 10.42 10.68 -31.91
CA VAL A 223 11.83 11.02 -32.15
C VAL A 223 12.73 9.88 -31.67
N GLU A 224 12.53 9.36 -30.46
CA GLU A 224 13.31 8.23 -29.93
C GLU A 224 13.26 7.01 -30.86
N ALA A 225 12.06 6.62 -31.30
CA ALA A 225 11.89 5.48 -32.21
C ALA A 225 12.54 5.72 -33.59
N ALA A 226 12.57 6.96 -34.06
CA ALA A 226 13.23 7.32 -35.31
C ALA A 226 14.75 7.32 -35.18
N LEU A 227 15.30 7.89 -34.10
CA LEU A 227 16.74 7.89 -33.81
C LEU A 227 17.28 6.46 -33.66
N ALA A 228 16.53 5.57 -33.01
CA ALA A 228 16.92 4.17 -32.85
C ALA A 228 17.04 3.39 -34.17
N LYS A 229 16.36 3.85 -35.23
CA LYS A 229 16.39 3.23 -36.57
C LYS A 229 17.35 3.93 -37.53
N ASP A 230 17.91 5.07 -37.15
CA ASP A 230 18.79 5.86 -38.00
C ASP A 230 20.24 5.33 -37.93
N PRO A 231 20.88 5.03 -39.07
CA PRO A 231 22.20 4.42 -39.11
C PRO A 231 23.31 5.32 -38.53
N GLU A 232 23.12 6.64 -38.49
CA GLU A 232 24.12 7.59 -37.98
C GLU A 232 23.87 7.99 -36.52
N LEU A 233 22.62 7.86 -36.03
CA LEU A 233 22.19 8.38 -34.73
C LEU A 233 21.84 7.30 -33.70
N ALA A 234 21.63 6.06 -34.14
CA ALA A 234 21.32 4.95 -33.24
C ALA A 234 22.40 4.78 -32.15
N GLY A 235 21.97 4.75 -30.89
CA GLY A 235 22.83 4.59 -29.73
C GLY A 235 23.53 5.86 -29.22
N LEU A 236 23.39 7.01 -29.90
CA LEU A 236 24.06 8.25 -29.48
C LEU A 236 23.32 9.03 -28.39
N PHE A 237 21.99 8.87 -28.27
CA PHE A 237 21.14 9.66 -27.39
C PHE A 237 20.53 8.83 -26.27
N VAL A 238 20.44 9.43 -25.08
CA VAL A 238 19.70 8.90 -23.93
C VAL A 238 18.59 9.87 -23.56
N CYS A 239 17.38 9.35 -23.36
CA CYS A 239 16.19 10.14 -23.12
C CYS A 239 16.05 10.55 -21.64
N ASN A 240 15.49 11.73 -21.38
CA ASN A 240 15.08 12.19 -20.06
C ASN A 240 16.21 12.18 -19.01
N GLU A 241 17.43 12.52 -19.41
CA GLU A 241 18.62 12.40 -18.57
C GLU A 241 18.97 13.68 -17.81
N VAL A 242 19.61 13.52 -16.65
CA VAL A 242 20.10 14.64 -15.85
C VAL A 242 21.53 14.98 -16.27
N VAL A 243 21.75 16.22 -16.70
CA VAL A 243 23.07 16.74 -17.05
C VAL A 243 23.78 17.18 -15.78
N ARG A 244 24.90 16.53 -15.47
CA ARG A 244 25.73 16.89 -14.31
C ARG A 244 26.63 18.07 -14.66
N LEU A 245 26.25 19.26 -14.20
CA LEU A 245 27.00 20.50 -14.39
C LEU A 245 27.85 20.79 -13.14
N LYS A 246 29.01 21.43 -13.32
CA LYS A 246 29.93 21.81 -12.23
C LYS A 246 29.57 23.15 -11.56
N GLY A 247 28.36 23.67 -11.82
CA GLY A 247 27.90 25.02 -11.45
C GLY A 247 27.23 25.10 -10.07
N ASP A 248 26.15 25.90 -9.99
CA ASP A 248 25.42 26.30 -8.77
C ASP A 248 24.70 25.17 -8.00
N GLY A 249 25.02 23.90 -8.31
CA GLY A 249 24.38 22.72 -7.76
C GLY A 249 23.14 22.25 -8.52
N ARG A 250 22.65 22.99 -9.52
CA ARG A 250 21.55 22.54 -10.37
C ARG A 250 22.02 21.52 -11.39
N GLN A 251 21.17 20.51 -11.59
CA GLN A 251 21.40 19.45 -12.57
C GLN A 251 20.15 19.39 -13.46
N PRO A 252 20.12 20.12 -14.59
CA PRO A 252 18.94 20.16 -15.43
C PRO A 252 18.67 18.79 -16.06
N ARG A 253 17.40 18.39 -16.09
CA ARG A 253 16.94 17.26 -16.88
C ARG A 253 16.61 17.74 -18.29
N VAL A 254 17.03 16.99 -19.29
CA VAL A 254 16.84 17.29 -20.71
C VAL A 254 16.19 16.11 -21.44
N ASP A 255 15.49 16.37 -22.54
CA ASP A 255 14.68 15.36 -23.22
C ASP A 255 15.53 14.34 -23.95
N LEU A 256 16.57 14.77 -24.67
CA LEU A 256 17.54 13.90 -25.35
C LEU A 256 18.96 14.41 -25.11
N LEU A 257 19.84 13.52 -24.67
CA LEU A 257 21.23 13.83 -24.35
C LEU A 257 22.19 12.94 -25.15
N CYS A 258 23.04 13.55 -25.98
CA CYS A 258 24.24 12.91 -26.51
C CYS A 258 25.45 13.40 -25.70
N ARG A 259 25.94 12.52 -24.81
CA ARG A 259 27.07 12.86 -23.93
C ARG A 259 28.38 13.00 -24.70
N GLU A 260 28.59 12.11 -25.69
CA GLU A 260 29.83 12.03 -26.47
C GLU A 260 30.13 13.33 -27.22
N HIS A 261 29.12 13.88 -27.92
CA HIS A 261 29.28 15.10 -28.71
C HIS A 261 28.79 16.36 -28.00
N ARG A 262 28.42 16.24 -26.72
CA ARG A 262 27.82 17.30 -25.89
C ARG A 262 26.69 18.01 -26.62
N ILE A 263 25.63 17.26 -26.95
CA ILE A 263 24.42 17.78 -27.60
C ILE A 263 23.23 17.51 -26.69
N VAL A 264 22.38 18.50 -26.55
CA VAL A 264 21.07 18.42 -25.92
C VAL A 264 20.02 18.73 -26.98
N VAL A 265 18.97 17.93 -27.05
CA VAL A 265 17.76 18.27 -27.82
C VAL A 265 16.59 18.39 -26.85
N GLU A 266 15.90 19.54 -26.90
CA GLU A 266 14.67 19.78 -26.13
C GLU A 266 13.46 19.82 -27.08
N LEU A 267 12.37 19.16 -26.67
CA LEU A 267 11.11 19.03 -27.40
C LEU A 267 10.04 19.89 -26.72
N ASP A 268 9.89 21.12 -27.21
CA ASP A 268 9.07 22.15 -26.60
C ASP A 268 7.58 22.02 -26.99
N GLY A 269 6.70 21.89 -26.00
CA GLY A 269 5.24 21.90 -26.19
C GLY A 269 4.64 23.30 -26.44
N PRO A 270 3.37 23.41 -26.89
CA PRO A 270 2.68 24.69 -27.13
C PRO A 270 2.62 25.59 -25.88
N GLU A 271 2.60 24.98 -24.70
CA GLU A 271 2.65 25.63 -23.39
C GLU A 271 3.97 26.35 -23.09
N HIS A 272 5.04 26.07 -23.84
CA HIS A 272 6.32 26.80 -23.80
C HIS A 272 6.35 28.01 -24.74
N GLN A 273 5.41 28.11 -25.70
CA GLN A 273 5.36 29.21 -26.67
C GLN A 273 4.66 30.48 -26.13
N ALA A 274 3.73 30.32 -25.18
CA ALA A 274 2.83 31.40 -24.74
C ALA A 274 3.31 32.21 -23.50
N SER A 275 4.40 31.81 -22.83
CA SER A 275 5.00 32.62 -21.76
C SER A 275 6.41 32.15 -21.45
N PRO A 276 7.47 32.96 -21.64
CA PRO A 276 8.78 32.61 -21.15
C PRO A 276 8.71 32.69 -19.63
N LYS A 277 8.89 31.57 -18.93
CA LYS A 277 9.28 31.57 -17.51
C LYS A 277 10.68 32.21 -17.43
N PHE A 278 10.70 33.55 -17.45
CA PHE A 278 11.75 34.41 -18.01
C PHE A 278 13.15 34.29 -17.39
N GLY A 279 13.28 33.76 -16.16
CA GLY A 279 14.57 33.67 -15.46
C GLY A 279 15.16 32.25 -15.41
N HIS A 280 14.35 31.26 -15.09
CA HIS A 280 14.84 29.90 -14.80
C HIS A 280 15.26 29.14 -16.06
N ASP A 281 14.56 29.34 -17.17
CA ASP A 281 14.85 28.62 -18.42
C ASP A 281 16.09 29.20 -19.12
N ARG A 282 16.27 30.52 -19.09
CA ARG A 282 17.46 31.19 -19.65
C ARG A 282 18.73 30.87 -18.87
N HIS A 283 18.63 30.73 -17.56
CA HIS A 283 19.76 30.32 -16.72
C HIS A 283 20.18 28.88 -17.04
N ARG A 284 19.22 27.97 -17.23
CA ARG A 284 19.47 26.59 -17.66
C ARG A 284 20.20 26.53 -19.00
N ASP A 285 19.73 27.27 -20.00
CA ASP A 285 20.38 27.34 -21.31
C ASP A 285 21.82 27.89 -21.21
N TYR A 286 22.03 28.90 -20.36
CA TYR A 286 23.35 29.46 -20.09
C TYR A 286 24.30 28.43 -19.45
N GLU A 287 23.84 27.66 -18.46
CA GLU A 287 24.67 26.66 -17.80
C GLU A 287 25.07 25.51 -18.74
N LEU A 288 24.14 25.06 -19.58
CA LEU A 288 24.43 24.08 -20.63
C LEU A 288 25.46 24.62 -21.63
N LEU A 289 25.30 25.87 -22.07
CA LEU A 289 26.24 26.53 -22.97
C LEU A 289 27.65 26.64 -22.36
N VAL A 290 27.77 27.09 -21.10
CA VAL A 290 29.06 27.22 -20.41
C VAL A 290 29.71 25.85 -20.18
N ALA A 291 28.92 24.80 -19.96
CA ALA A 291 29.41 23.43 -19.90
C ALA A 291 29.76 22.84 -21.27
N GLY A 292 29.62 23.63 -22.35
CA GLY A 292 30.00 23.27 -23.69
C GLY A 292 28.99 22.36 -24.38
N TYR A 293 27.73 22.33 -23.95
CA TYR A 293 26.64 21.65 -24.65
C TYR A 293 26.08 22.54 -25.77
N PHE A 294 25.78 21.91 -26.90
CA PHE A 294 24.98 22.53 -27.96
C PHE A 294 23.52 22.14 -27.74
N VAL A 295 22.62 23.13 -27.62
CA VAL A 295 21.20 22.91 -27.37
C VAL A 295 20.40 23.14 -28.65
N LEU A 296 19.72 22.11 -29.14
CA LEU A 296 18.76 22.19 -30.25
C LEU A 296 17.34 22.13 -29.69
N ARG A 297 16.51 23.13 -29.98
CA ARG A 297 15.09 23.12 -29.62
C ARG A 297 14.24 22.78 -30.84
N LEU A 298 13.33 21.82 -30.70
CA LEU A 298 12.34 21.47 -31.70
C LEU A 298 10.96 21.57 -31.04
N THR A 299 9.99 22.17 -31.72
CA THR A 299 8.63 22.20 -31.16
C THR A 299 7.91 20.88 -31.42
N ASN A 300 6.98 20.52 -30.56
CA ASN A 300 6.13 19.34 -30.76
C ASN A 300 5.35 19.42 -32.08
N GLU A 301 4.99 20.63 -32.53
CA GLU A 301 4.35 20.85 -33.83
C GLU A 301 5.29 20.55 -35.00
N GLN A 302 6.56 20.95 -34.92
CA GLN A 302 7.55 20.60 -35.95
C GLN A 302 7.76 19.09 -36.06
N VAL A 303 7.82 18.39 -34.93
CA VAL A 303 7.94 16.93 -34.90
C VAL A 303 6.69 16.26 -35.46
N ALA A 304 5.50 16.77 -35.14
CA ALA A 304 4.23 16.20 -35.60
C ALA A 304 3.97 16.46 -37.10
N GLN A 305 4.41 17.61 -37.63
CA GLN A 305 4.26 17.96 -39.03
C GLN A 305 5.25 17.20 -39.93
N ASP A 306 6.52 17.12 -39.52
CA ASP A 306 7.56 16.45 -40.31
C ASP A 306 8.66 15.86 -39.41
N LEU A 307 8.45 14.61 -39.00
CA LEU A 307 9.39 13.86 -38.19
C LEU A 307 10.74 13.64 -38.90
N GLN A 308 10.75 13.46 -40.23
CA GLN A 308 11.98 13.21 -40.98
C GLN A 308 12.86 14.46 -41.00
N PHE A 309 12.26 15.63 -41.20
CA PHE A 309 12.96 16.90 -41.13
C PHE A 309 13.50 17.19 -39.71
N ALA A 310 12.75 16.82 -38.66
CA ALA A 310 13.23 16.90 -37.28
C ALA A 310 14.48 16.03 -37.05
N VAL A 311 14.49 14.79 -37.54
CA VAL A 311 15.65 13.88 -37.46
C VAL A 311 16.83 14.42 -38.27
N GLU A 312 16.61 14.98 -39.45
CA GLU A 312 17.69 15.60 -40.24
C GLU A 312 18.36 16.75 -39.50
N LYS A 313 17.59 17.60 -38.80
CA LYS A 313 18.16 18.67 -37.96
C LYS A 313 19.06 18.11 -36.87
N ILE A 314 18.63 17.03 -36.21
CA ILE A 314 19.44 16.35 -35.19
C ILE A 314 20.72 15.80 -35.82
N ARG A 315 20.62 15.17 -37.01
CA ARG A 315 21.77 14.65 -37.75
C ARG A 315 22.77 15.74 -38.13
N ALA A 316 22.28 16.88 -38.62
CA ALA A 316 23.12 18.02 -38.95
C ALA A 316 23.89 18.54 -37.72
N VAL A 317 23.24 18.62 -36.55
CA VAL A 317 23.90 19.03 -35.30
C VAL A 317 24.94 18.01 -34.85
N VAL A 318 24.66 16.71 -34.97
CA VAL A 318 25.64 15.65 -34.66
C VAL A 318 26.84 15.76 -35.59
N ARG A 319 26.64 15.91 -36.90
CA ARG A 319 27.72 16.07 -37.88
C ARG A 319 28.56 17.33 -37.62
N LEU A 320 27.93 18.45 -37.26
CA LEU A 320 28.63 19.68 -36.89
C LEU A 320 29.54 19.51 -35.65
N ARG A 321 29.17 18.62 -34.74
CA ARG A 321 29.85 18.42 -33.45
C ARG A 321 30.80 17.22 -33.44
N ARG A 322 30.76 16.37 -34.47
CA ARG A 322 31.79 15.36 -34.69
C ARG A 322 33.10 16.07 -35.00
N PRO A 323 34.20 15.73 -34.30
CA PRO A 323 35.50 16.26 -34.67
C PRO A 323 35.85 15.77 -36.08
N ASP A 324 36.43 16.63 -36.92
CA ASP A 324 37.05 16.18 -38.16
C ASP A 324 38.12 15.12 -37.82
N PRO A 325 38.24 14.05 -38.62
CA PRO A 325 39.38 13.15 -38.47
C PRO A 325 40.65 13.99 -38.63
N ALA A 326 41.51 13.98 -37.60
CA ALA A 326 42.82 14.59 -37.68
C ALA A 326 43.50 14.11 -38.98
N PRO A 327 44.12 14.99 -39.79
CA PRO A 327 44.80 14.56 -40.99
C PRO A 327 45.82 13.50 -40.59
N ALA A 328 45.71 12.31 -41.21
CA ALA A 328 46.65 11.23 -41.03
C ALA A 328 48.05 11.80 -41.31
N GLY A 329 48.89 11.84 -40.27
CA GLY A 329 50.26 12.27 -40.39
C GLY A 329 50.95 11.46 -41.48
N ASP A 330 51.53 12.17 -42.43
CA ASP A 330 52.39 11.65 -43.48
C ASP A 330 53.58 10.92 -42.82
N THR A 331 53.49 9.60 -42.74
CA THR A 331 54.65 8.74 -42.53
C THR A 331 55.18 8.29 -43.88
N THR A 332 55.93 9.16 -44.54
CA THR A 332 56.91 8.73 -45.53
C THR A 332 58.20 9.52 -45.37
N ARG A 333 59.29 8.78 -45.19
CA ARG A 333 60.70 9.23 -45.24
C ARG A 333 61.04 9.86 -46.57
#